data_AF-A0A9C6U3Q7-F1
#
_entry.id   AF-A0A9C6U3Q7-F1
#
_cell.length_a   1.000
_cell.length_b   1.000
_cell.length_c   1.000
_cell.angle_alpha   90.00
_cell.angle_beta   90.00
_cell.angle_gamma   90.00
#
_symmetry.space_group_name_H-M   'P 1'
#
loop_
_entity.id
_entity.type
_entity.pdbx_description
1 polymer ?
#
loop_
_entity_poly.entity_id
_entity_poly.type
_entity_poly.pdbx_seq_one_letter_code
_entity_poly.pdbx_strand_id
1 'polypeptide(L)'
;MKSYVMFEILEGAYDISCPDAQCALEGVVTMAEIESLVETPMVDKHKRFRLNREVDRDATRTWCPRAGCETVCTMCTPMVGGAMGGGVGGASERAERAERCQPQPVHCPSCDTDFCSACRTEWHPDVISCEENQRRLAARGLLPDPPLLFDSDLIKLCPMCQVPIEKDEGCAQMMCKRCKHVFCWYCLASLDDDFLLRHYDKGPCKNKLGHSRASVIWHRTQVIGIFAGFGILLLVASPLLLLAAPCIVCCKCRACGGAGKLDAEDDLPGDESASHSATAS
;
A
#
# COMPACT_ATOMS: atom_id res chain seq x y z
N MET A 1 6.06 -12.18 -16.62
CA MET A 1 6.05 -12.59 -15.20
C MET A 1 6.90 -11.68 -14.31
N LYS A 2 8.21 -11.48 -14.58
CA LYS A 2 9.10 -10.60 -13.79
C LYS A 2 8.49 -9.23 -13.45
N SER A 3 8.04 -8.47 -14.45
CA SER A 3 7.49 -7.13 -14.23
C SER A 3 6.24 -7.11 -13.35
N TYR A 4 5.41 -8.14 -13.43
CA TYR A 4 4.22 -8.30 -12.57
C TYR A 4 4.64 -8.51 -11.11
N VAL A 5 5.53 -9.47 -10.85
CA VAL A 5 6.06 -9.71 -9.50
C VAL A 5 6.74 -8.47 -8.93
N MET A 6 7.54 -7.77 -9.74
CA MET A 6 8.16 -6.51 -9.31
C MET A 6 7.11 -5.46 -8.94
N PHE A 7 6.08 -5.28 -9.77
CA PHE A 7 5.00 -4.35 -9.49
C PHE A 7 4.27 -4.68 -8.18
N GLU A 8 3.88 -5.95 -7.98
CA GLU A 8 3.20 -6.41 -6.77
C GLU A 8 4.08 -6.20 -5.51
N ILE A 9 5.38 -6.49 -5.60
CA ILE A 9 6.33 -6.21 -4.51
C ILE A 9 6.41 -4.70 -4.25
N LEU A 10 6.47 -3.86 -5.29
CA LEU A 10 6.51 -2.40 -5.11
C LEU A 10 5.22 -1.86 -4.48
N GLU A 11 4.08 -2.47 -4.80
CA GLU A 11 2.79 -2.20 -4.19
C GLU A 11 2.62 -2.76 -2.78
N GLY A 12 3.61 -3.54 -2.29
CA GLY A 12 3.64 -4.08 -0.93
C GLY A 12 2.82 -5.33 -0.74
N ALA A 13 2.57 -6.09 -1.81
CA ALA A 13 1.89 -7.37 -1.73
C ALA A 13 2.67 -8.34 -0.82
N TYR A 14 1.97 -8.89 0.18
CA TYR A 14 2.50 -9.89 1.09
C TYR A 14 2.45 -11.30 0.46
N ASP A 15 1.39 -11.60 -0.28
CA ASP A 15 1.27 -12.77 -1.14
C ASP A 15 0.98 -12.28 -2.56
N ILE A 16 1.62 -12.92 -3.55
CA ILE A 16 1.48 -12.55 -4.95
C ILE A 16 0.66 -13.65 -5.62
N SER A 17 -0.58 -13.34 -5.97
CA SER A 17 -1.48 -14.30 -6.61
C SER A 17 -1.14 -14.50 -8.09
N CYS A 18 -1.68 -15.57 -8.67
CA CYS A 18 -1.60 -15.82 -10.10
C CYS A 18 -2.20 -14.62 -10.86
N PRO A 19 -1.49 -14.05 -11.84
CA PRO A 19 -2.00 -12.89 -12.58
C PRO A 19 -3.18 -13.23 -13.50
N ASP A 20 -3.45 -14.51 -13.75
CA ASP A 20 -4.61 -14.94 -14.54
C ASP A 20 -5.87 -14.93 -13.68
N ALA A 21 -6.78 -14.01 -13.98
CA ALA A 21 -8.07 -13.87 -13.31
C ALA A 21 -9.01 -15.08 -13.50
N GLN A 22 -8.72 -15.96 -14.47
CA GLN A 22 -9.48 -17.19 -14.73
C GLN A 22 -8.75 -18.44 -14.20
N CYS A 23 -7.66 -18.25 -13.44
CA CYS A 23 -6.92 -19.35 -12.86
C CYS A 23 -7.78 -20.09 -11.83
N ALA A 24 -8.27 -21.27 -12.19
CA ALA A 24 -9.10 -22.11 -11.33
C ALA A 24 -8.40 -22.58 -10.04
N LEU A 25 -7.07 -22.46 -9.99
CA LEU A 25 -6.25 -22.89 -8.85
C LEU A 25 -5.94 -21.76 -7.87
N GLU A 26 -6.26 -20.49 -8.20
CA GLU A 26 -5.95 -19.30 -7.39
C GLU A 26 -4.53 -19.33 -6.80
N GLY A 27 -3.57 -19.79 -7.61
CA GLY A 27 -2.23 -20.10 -7.14
C GLY A 27 -1.50 -18.87 -6.58
N VAL A 28 -0.63 -19.08 -5.61
CA VAL A 28 0.23 -18.04 -5.04
C VAL A 28 1.67 -18.30 -5.50
N VAL A 29 2.33 -17.27 -6.03
CA VAL A 29 3.73 -17.33 -6.43
C VAL A 29 4.58 -17.58 -5.17
N THR A 30 5.36 -18.65 -5.22
CA THR A 30 6.20 -19.09 -4.10
C THR A 30 7.44 -18.22 -3.92
N MET A 31 8.05 -18.27 -2.74
CA MET A 31 9.30 -17.54 -2.48
C MET A 31 10.43 -17.94 -3.44
N ALA A 32 10.54 -19.23 -3.78
CA ALA A 32 11.56 -19.72 -4.71
C ALA A 32 11.35 -19.17 -6.13
N GLU A 33 10.09 -19.07 -6.58
CA GLU A 33 9.76 -18.46 -7.87
C GLU A 33 10.08 -16.96 -7.85
N ILE A 34 9.72 -16.24 -6.77
CA ILE A 34 10.06 -14.82 -6.63
C ILE A 34 11.59 -14.62 -6.69
N GLU A 35 12.37 -15.41 -5.96
CA GLU A 35 13.83 -15.38 -5.97
C GLU A 35 14.43 -15.62 -7.36
N SER A 36 13.79 -16.47 -8.18
CA SER A 36 14.21 -16.71 -9.56
C SER A 36 13.81 -15.58 -10.53
N LEU A 37 12.79 -14.78 -10.19
CA LEU A 37 12.19 -13.79 -11.09
C LEU A 37 12.73 -12.37 -10.86
N VAL A 38 13.07 -11.99 -9.63
CA VAL A 38 13.49 -10.62 -9.28
C VAL A 38 14.85 -10.58 -8.60
N GLU A 39 15.47 -9.40 -8.60
CA GLU A 39 16.78 -9.20 -7.98
C GLU A 39 16.69 -9.20 -6.45
N THR A 40 17.80 -9.55 -5.78
CA THR A 40 17.96 -9.59 -4.32
C THR A 40 17.30 -8.42 -3.57
N PRO A 41 17.47 -7.13 -3.94
CA PRO A 41 16.82 -6.03 -3.22
C PRO A 41 15.28 -6.08 -3.26
N MET A 42 14.68 -6.61 -4.33
CA MET A 42 13.23 -6.81 -4.40
C MET A 42 12.79 -8.02 -3.57
N VAL A 43 13.57 -9.10 -3.58
CA VAL A 43 13.33 -10.27 -2.72
C VAL A 43 13.36 -9.85 -1.25
N ASP A 44 14.37 -9.11 -0.83
CA ASP A 44 14.53 -8.64 0.56
C ASP A 44 13.38 -7.72 0.96
N LYS A 45 12.97 -6.83 0.06
CA LYS A 45 11.79 -5.98 0.26
C LYS A 45 10.53 -6.82 0.45
N HIS A 46 10.30 -7.84 -0.37
CA HIS A 46 9.15 -8.74 -0.23
C HIS A 46 9.20 -9.56 1.07
N LYS A 47 10.36 -10.12 1.42
CA LYS A 47 10.59 -10.81 2.71
C LYS A 47 10.26 -9.91 3.88
N ARG A 48 10.67 -8.63 3.81
CA ARG A 48 10.35 -7.63 4.84
C ARG A 48 8.85 -7.37 4.96
N PHE A 49 8.12 -7.25 3.85
CA PHE A 49 6.66 -7.13 3.90
C PHE A 49 6.02 -8.37 4.54
N ARG A 50 6.39 -9.57 4.11
CA ARG A 50 5.86 -10.82 4.70
C ARG A 50 6.11 -10.89 6.20
N LEU A 51 7.34 -10.60 6.63
CA LEU A 51 7.69 -10.61 8.05
C LEU A 51 6.92 -9.54 8.84
N ASN A 52 6.72 -8.34 8.29
CA ASN A 52 5.90 -7.31 8.92
C ASN A 52 4.48 -7.83 9.18
N ARG A 53 3.85 -8.47 8.17
CA ARG A 53 2.51 -9.06 8.33
C ARG A 53 2.49 -10.18 9.37
N GLU A 54 3.51 -11.04 9.38
CA GLU A 54 3.60 -12.13 10.36
C GLU A 54 3.70 -11.59 11.80
N VAL A 55 4.49 -10.54 12.02
CA VAL A 55 4.63 -9.89 13.33
C VAL A 55 3.33 -9.19 13.74
N ASP A 56 2.62 -8.53 12.84
CA ASP A 56 1.33 -7.87 13.15
C ASP A 56 0.23 -8.88 13.55
N ARG A 57 0.20 -10.03 12.87
CA ARG A 57 -0.80 -11.08 13.15
C ARG A 57 -0.55 -11.81 14.47
N ASP A 58 0.69 -11.80 14.97
CA ASP A 58 1.09 -12.47 16.19
C ASP A 58 1.16 -11.48 17.36
N ALA A 59 0.15 -11.53 18.23
CA ALA A 59 0.07 -10.66 19.41
C ALA A 59 1.22 -10.87 20.41
N THR A 60 1.97 -11.97 20.29
CA THR A 60 3.15 -12.27 21.11
C THR A 60 4.45 -11.77 20.48
N ARG A 61 4.40 -11.00 19.38
CA ARG A 61 5.59 -10.49 18.71
C ARG A 61 5.49 -8.98 18.50
N THR A 62 6.62 -8.30 18.50
CA THR A 62 6.70 -6.89 18.15
C THR A 62 8.06 -6.53 17.57
N TRP A 63 8.15 -5.40 16.88
CA TRP A 63 9.43 -4.86 16.43
C TRP A 63 10.09 -4.04 17.54
N CYS A 64 11.41 -4.17 17.67
CA CYS A 64 12.21 -3.30 18.51
C CYS A 64 11.99 -1.83 18.11
N PRO A 65 11.67 -0.93 19.04
CA PRO A 65 11.40 0.47 18.74
C PRO A 65 12.66 1.28 18.41
N ARG A 66 13.86 0.74 18.68
CA ARG A 66 15.12 1.42 18.35
C ARG A 66 15.27 1.55 16.83
N ALA A 67 15.42 2.80 16.38
CA ALA A 67 15.67 3.11 14.97
C ALA A 67 16.86 2.30 14.43
N GLY A 68 16.63 1.59 13.32
CA GLY A 68 17.67 0.77 12.66
C GLY A 68 17.94 -0.61 13.27
N CYS A 69 17.33 -0.98 14.41
CA CYS A 69 17.52 -2.32 14.98
C CYS A 69 16.75 -3.40 14.21
N GLU A 70 15.47 -3.12 13.90
CA GLU A 70 14.59 -4.03 13.17
C GLU A 70 14.54 -5.47 13.72
N THR A 71 14.83 -5.68 15.00
CA THR A 71 14.75 -7.01 15.62
C THR A 71 13.33 -7.29 16.07
N VAL A 72 12.85 -8.51 15.80
CA VAL A 72 11.55 -8.96 16.32
C VAL A 72 11.73 -9.50 17.74
N CYS A 73 11.06 -8.90 18.70
CA CYS A 73 11.04 -9.31 20.10
C CYS A 73 9.74 -10.05 20.43
N THR A 74 9.82 -10.97 21.39
CA THR A 74 8.64 -11.67 21.92
C THR A 74 8.01 -10.87 23.06
N MET A 75 6.72 -10.61 22.93
CA MET A 75 5.84 -9.96 23.89
C MET A 75 5.12 -11.04 24.69
N CYS A 76 4.91 -10.81 25.98
CA CYS A 76 4.31 -11.71 26.97
C CYS A 76 3.52 -12.90 26.37
N THR A 77 3.97 -14.12 26.69
CA THR A 77 3.14 -15.31 26.53
C THR A 77 1.98 -15.25 27.54
N PRO A 78 0.75 -15.63 27.16
CA PRO A 78 -0.28 -15.86 28.17
C PRO A 78 0.26 -16.92 29.14
N MET A 79 0.32 -16.58 30.43
CA MET A 79 0.77 -17.51 31.45
C MET A 79 -0.13 -18.75 31.43
N VAL A 80 0.38 -19.86 30.91
CA VAL A 80 -0.19 -21.18 31.17
C VAL A 80 0.34 -21.62 32.54
N GLY A 81 -0.45 -21.38 33.58
CA GLY A 81 -0.34 -22.09 34.86
C GLY A 81 0.46 -21.39 35.96
N GLY A 82 -0.27 -20.86 36.95
CA GLY A 82 0.25 -20.46 38.26
C GLY A 82 -0.90 -20.25 39.23
N ALA A 83 -1.24 -21.29 40.00
CA ALA A 83 -2.37 -21.33 40.92
C ALA A 83 -2.28 -20.29 42.06
N MET A 84 -3.40 -19.61 42.35
CA MET A 84 -3.98 -19.40 43.70
C MET A 84 -5.15 -18.39 43.64
N GLY A 85 -6.32 -18.80 44.16
CA GLY A 85 -7.37 -17.89 44.64
C GLY A 85 -8.63 -17.79 43.77
N GLY A 86 -9.71 -18.45 44.20
CA GLY A 86 -10.97 -18.57 43.45
C GLY A 86 -11.89 -17.35 43.47
N GLY A 87 -12.78 -17.31 42.49
CA GLY A 87 -13.94 -16.43 42.40
C GLY A 87 -14.85 -16.86 41.25
N VAL A 88 -16.10 -17.21 41.58
CA VAL A 88 -17.10 -17.76 40.67
C VAL A 88 -17.84 -16.60 39.97
N GLY A 89 -18.05 -16.69 38.65
CA GLY A 89 -18.97 -15.81 37.93
C GLY A 89 -18.84 -15.92 36.41
N GLY A 90 -19.83 -16.54 35.77
CA GLY A 90 -19.84 -16.80 34.33
C GLY A 90 -20.50 -15.73 33.45
N ALA A 91 -20.38 -15.99 32.15
CA ALA A 91 -21.11 -15.45 30.99
C ALA A 91 -20.64 -14.13 30.36
N SER A 92 -19.73 -14.21 29.38
CA SER A 92 -19.88 -13.65 28.02
C SER A 92 -18.71 -14.07 27.12
N GLU A 93 -18.85 -15.22 26.45
CA GLU A 93 -17.89 -15.75 25.47
C GLU A 93 -17.95 -14.92 24.17
N ARG A 94 -17.14 -13.86 24.07
CA ARG A 94 -16.63 -13.23 22.83
C ARG A 94 -15.76 -11.97 23.02
N ALA A 95 -15.36 -11.64 24.25
CA ALA A 95 -14.53 -10.47 24.58
C ALA A 95 -13.09 -10.81 25.01
N GLU A 96 -12.59 -12.03 24.75
CA GLU A 96 -11.33 -12.55 25.31
C GLU A 96 -10.05 -12.34 24.46
N ARG A 97 -10.08 -11.63 23.33
CA ARG A 97 -8.85 -11.42 22.50
C ARG A 97 -8.04 -10.15 22.84
N ALA A 98 -8.25 -9.55 24.01
CA ALA A 98 -7.45 -8.42 24.48
C ALA A 98 -7.45 -8.32 26.01
N GLU A 99 -7.21 -9.45 26.70
CA GLU A 99 -6.66 -9.39 28.07
C GLU A 99 -5.28 -8.74 27.96
N ARG A 100 -5.25 -7.41 27.98
CA ARG A 100 -4.02 -6.62 27.90
C ARG A 100 -3.17 -7.02 29.11
N CYS A 101 -2.10 -7.75 28.85
CA CYS A 101 -1.06 -7.98 29.85
C CYS A 101 -0.66 -6.63 30.46
N GLN A 102 -0.42 -6.59 31.77
CA GLN A 102 0.15 -5.41 32.40
C GLN A 102 1.45 -5.02 31.67
N PRO A 103 1.79 -3.71 31.59
CA PRO A 103 3.03 -3.27 30.97
C PRO A 103 4.22 -4.05 31.54
N GLN A 104 5.04 -4.65 30.68
CA GLN A 104 6.20 -5.45 31.08
C GLN A 104 7.45 -5.02 30.31
N PRO A 105 8.64 -5.19 30.89
CA PRO A 105 9.89 -4.91 30.20
C PRO A 105 10.11 -5.96 29.12
N VAL A 106 10.46 -5.50 27.93
CA VAL A 106 10.85 -6.35 26.81
C VAL A 106 12.28 -6.01 26.46
N HIS A 107 13.16 -7.00 26.59
CA HIS A 107 14.57 -6.87 26.27
C HIS A 107 14.82 -7.23 24.80
N CYS A 108 15.50 -6.34 24.06
CA CYS A 108 15.90 -6.62 22.69
C CYS A 108 17.27 -7.33 22.65
N PRO A 109 17.38 -8.57 22.13
CA PRO A 109 18.62 -9.34 22.15
C PRO A 109 19.71 -8.82 21.18
N SER A 110 19.37 -7.88 20.30
CA SER A 110 20.29 -7.38 19.27
C SER A 110 20.90 -6.01 19.60
N CYS A 111 20.20 -5.18 20.37
CA CYS A 111 20.62 -3.81 20.66
C CYS A 111 20.52 -3.43 22.13
N ASP A 112 20.25 -4.42 22.99
CA ASP A 112 20.16 -4.31 24.45
C ASP A 112 19.18 -3.24 24.96
N THR A 113 18.21 -2.85 24.12
CA THR A 113 17.20 -1.86 24.50
C THR A 113 16.07 -2.54 25.24
N ASP A 114 15.82 -2.07 26.46
CA ASP A 114 14.63 -2.41 27.21
C ASP A 114 13.50 -1.42 26.90
N PHE A 115 12.36 -1.95 26.51
CA PHE A 115 11.20 -1.14 26.17
C PHE A 115 9.92 -1.71 26.76
N CYS A 116 8.91 -0.87 26.90
CA CYS A 116 7.62 -1.24 27.47
C CYS A 116 6.77 -1.99 26.43
N SER A 117 6.25 -3.16 26.82
CA SER A 117 5.37 -3.97 25.98
C SER A 117 4.06 -3.26 25.57
N ALA A 118 3.61 -2.28 26.36
CA ALA A 118 2.37 -1.56 26.07
C ALA A 118 2.58 -0.35 25.15
N CYS A 119 3.51 0.55 25.50
CA CYS A 119 3.70 1.81 24.78
C CYS A 119 4.87 1.83 23.80
N ARG A 120 5.72 0.78 23.80
CA ARG A 120 6.88 0.62 22.92
C ARG A 120 7.90 1.76 23.03
N THR A 121 7.93 2.46 24.17
CA THR A 121 8.97 3.45 24.52
C THR A 121 9.95 2.86 25.53
N GLU A 122 10.98 3.61 25.93
CA GLU A 122 11.93 3.19 26.98
C GLU A 122 11.18 2.61 28.19
N TRP A 123 11.69 1.48 28.71
CA TRP A 123 11.08 0.82 29.85
C TRP A 123 10.93 1.79 31.03
N HIS A 124 9.76 1.74 31.67
CA HIS A 124 9.44 2.58 32.81
C HIS A 124 8.82 1.75 33.94
N PRO A 125 9.09 2.07 35.21
CA PRO A 125 8.51 1.37 36.35
C PRO A 125 6.99 1.51 36.41
N ASP A 126 6.32 0.53 37.03
CA ASP A 126 4.85 0.46 37.16
C ASP A 126 4.21 1.65 37.91
N VAL A 127 5.02 2.44 38.62
CA VAL A 127 4.60 3.68 39.31
C VAL A 127 4.26 4.79 38.31
N ILE A 128 4.78 4.70 37.09
CA ILE A 128 4.57 5.70 36.02
C ILE A 128 3.73 5.04 34.93
N SER A 129 2.58 5.63 34.60
CA SER A 129 1.76 5.14 33.48
C SER A 129 2.49 5.36 32.14
N CYS A 130 2.16 4.55 31.14
CA CYS A 130 2.67 4.70 29.78
C CYS A 130 2.49 6.14 29.24
N GLU A 131 1.34 6.75 29.54
CA GLU A 131 1.01 8.11 29.12
C GLU A 131 1.93 9.14 29.80
N GLU A 132 2.16 9.00 31.09
CA GLU A 132 3.07 9.87 31.83
C GLU A 132 4.53 9.70 31.36
N ASN A 133 4.97 8.47 31.07
CA ASN A 133 6.30 8.23 30.53
C ASN A 133 6.50 8.89 29.17
N GLN A 134 5.52 8.79 28.28
CA GLN A 134 5.55 9.45 26.97
C GLN A 134 5.67 10.97 27.11
N ARG A 135 4.89 11.59 28.01
CA ARG A 135 5.00 13.04 28.29
C ARG A 135 6.40 13.42 28.75
N ARG A 136 7.02 12.62 29.64
CA ARG A 136 8.37 12.87 30.16
C ARG A 136 9.47 12.74 29.11
N LEU A 137 9.45 11.65 28.33
CA LEU A 137 10.46 11.40 27.30
C LEU A 137 10.48 12.51 26.26
N ALA A 138 9.30 13.02 25.97
CA ALA A 138 9.12 14.00 24.95
C ALA A 138 9.34 15.42 25.51
N ALA A 139 9.09 15.69 26.80
CA ALA A 139 9.63 16.88 27.48
C ALA A 139 11.18 16.90 27.54
N ARG A 140 11.85 15.75 27.37
CA ARG A 140 13.31 15.61 27.29
C ARG A 140 13.84 15.67 25.85
N GLY A 141 12.98 15.82 24.84
CA GLY A 141 13.35 15.77 23.43
C GLY A 141 13.88 14.42 22.93
N LEU A 142 13.75 13.34 23.73
CA LEU A 142 14.14 11.97 23.34
C LEU A 142 13.06 11.28 22.51
N LEU A 143 11.84 11.76 22.63
CA LEU A 143 10.76 11.58 21.67
C LEU A 143 10.41 12.97 21.14
N PRO A 144 9.89 13.09 19.91
CA PRO A 144 9.36 14.36 19.44
C PRO A 144 8.37 14.94 20.48
N ASP A 145 8.61 16.19 20.90
CA ASP A 145 7.87 16.88 21.98
C ASP A 145 6.34 16.73 21.87
N PRO A 146 5.59 16.48 22.96
CA PRO A 146 4.14 16.54 22.99
C PRO A 146 3.80 17.75 23.85
N PRO A 147 3.69 18.94 23.23
CA PRO A 147 2.49 19.19 22.44
C PRO A 147 2.70 20.24 21.33
N LEU A 148 3.70 20.10 20.44
CA LEU A 148 3.83 21.01 19.29
C LEU A 148 4.17 20.35 17.95
N LEU A 149 4.49 19.05 17.93
CA LEU A 149 4.52 18.26 16.68
C LEU A 149 3.32 17.31 16.51
N PHE A 150 2.51 17.14 17.56
CA PHE A 150 1.34 16.25 17.59
C PHE A 150 0.07 16.94 18.10
N ASP A 151 0.02 18.28 18.06
CA ASP A 151 -1.27 18.99 18.02
C ASP A 151 -1.71 19.22 16.58
N SER A 152 -1.49 18.18 15.78
CA SER A 152 -1.69 18.19 14.36
C SER A 152 -2.54 16.97 14.08
N ASP A 153 -3.83 17.23 13.92
CA ASP A 153 -4.71 16.42 13.07
C ASP A 153 -4.08 16.12 11.69
N LEU A 154 -2.93 16.71 11.38
CA LEU A 154 -2.15 16.59 10.15
C LEU A 154 -1.00 15.56 10.15
N ILE A 155 -0.32 15.14 11.25
CA ILE A 155 0.85 14.21 11.13
C ILE A 155 0.87 13.13 12.24
N LYS A 156 1.03 11.85 11.86
CA LYS A 156 1.21 10.69 12.78
C LYS A 156 2.21 9.67 12.25
N LEU A 157 2.78 8.85 13.14
CA LEU A 157 3.69 7.77 12.77
C LEU A 157 2.93 6.52 12.32
N CYS A 158 3.45 5.83 11.31
CA CYS A 158 2.95 4.51 10.93
C CYS A 158 3.13 3.50 12.08
N PRO A 159 2.08 2.78 12.53
CA PRO A 159 2.20 1.83 13.63
C PRO A 159 3.14 0.64 13.32
N MET A 160 3.39 0.37 12.04
CA MET A 160 4.23 -0.74 11.57
C MET A 160 5.69 -0.38 11.34
N CYS A 161 5.98 0.73 10.67
CA CYS A 161 7.35 1.08 10.27
C CYS A 161 7.82 2.45 10.79
N GLN A 162 7.01 3.10 11.63
CA GLN A 162 7.31 4.37 12.31
C GLN A 162 7.70 5.52 11.39
N VAL A 163 7.39 5.44 10.08
CA VAL A 163 7.55 6.60 9.20
C VAL A 163 6.50 7.65 9.51
N PRO A 164 6.86 8.94 9.49
CA PRO A 164 5.88 10.02 9.53
C PRO A 164 4.92 9.93 8.34
N ILE A 165 3.62 10.08 8.63
CA ILE A 165 2.53 10.09 7.68
C ILE A 165 1.73 11.36 7.92
N GLU A 166 1.61 12.18 6.88
CA GLU A 166 0.72 13.33 6.84
C GLU A 166 -0.70 12.89 6.50
N LYS A 167 -1.70 13.42 7.21
CA LYS A 167 -3.12 13.16 7.02
C LYS A 167 -3.57 13.73 5.68
N ASP A 168 -4.12 12.88 4.83
CA ASP A 168 -4.89 13.33 3.69
C ASP A 168 -6.25 13.88 4.16
N GLU A 169 -6.63 15.05 3.64
CA GLU A 169 -7.92 15.65 3.95
C GLU A 169 -9.05 14.69 3.50
N GLY A 170 -9.96 14.34 4.41
CA GLY A 170 -11.20 13.60 4.07
C GLY A 170 -11.25 12.09 4.35
N CYS A 171 -10.14 11.39 4.59
CA CYS A 171 -10.18 9.97 5.00
C CYS A 171 -9.54 9.75 6.37
N ALA A 172 -10.08 8.83 7.15
CA ALA A 172 -9.47 8.35 8.40
C ALA A 172 -8.83 6.98 8.26
N GLN A 173 -9.15 6.23 7.21
CA GLN A 173 -8.43 5.01 6.88
C GLN A 173 -7.23 5.42 6.02
N MET A 174 -6.03 5.24 6.58
CA MET A 174 -4.79 5.65 5.94
C MET A 174 -3.95 4.45 5.57
N MET A 175 -3.18 4.59 4.50
CA MET A 175 -2.24 3.57 4.03
C MET A 175 -0.82 4.12 4.06
N CYS A 176 0.07 3.42 4.77
CA CYS A 176 1.47 3.81 4.79
C CYS A 176 2.12 3.62 3.41
N LYS A 177 2.68 4.68 2.81
CA LYS A 177 3.35 4.55 1.50
C LYS A 177 4.60 3.65 1.52
N ARG A 178 5.24 3.48 2.69
CA ARG A 178 6.45 2.66 2.84
C ARG A 178 6.15 1.17 3.06
N CYS A 179 5.28 0.86 4.02
CA CYS A 179 4.99 -0.53 4.41
C CYS A 179 3.61 -1.02 3.99
N LYS A 180 2.80 -0.16 3.36
CA LYS A 180 1.46 -0.43 2.81
C LYS A 180 0.41 -0.89 3.83
N HIS A 181 0.78 -0.95 5.10
CA HIS A 181 -0.13 -1.14 6.21
C HIS A 181 -1.25 -0.10 6.22
N VAL A 182 -2.48 -0.59 6.26
CA VAL A 182 -3.70 0.19 6.36
C VAL A 182 -4.10 0.27 7.83
N PHE A 183 -4.33 1.48 8.33
CA PHE A 183 -4.67 1.70 9.73
C PHE A 183 -5.68 2.83 9.91
N CYS A 184 -6.35 2.84 11.06
CA CYS A 184 -7.22 3.95 11.44
C CYS A 184 -6.40 5.12 11.99
N TRP A 185 -6.59 6.32 11.45
CA TRP A 185 -5.90 7.53 11.91
C TRP A 185 -6.14 7.83 13.39
N TYR A 186 -7.33 7.55 13.93
CA TYR A 186 -7.68 7.93 15.30
C TYR A 186 -7.15 6.97 16.35
N CYS A 187 -7.33 5.67 16.13
CA CYS A 187 -6.97 4.64 17.12
C CYS A 187 -5.70 3.87 16.77
N LEU A 188 -5.11 4.13 15.59
CA LEU A 188 -3.92 3.46 15.07
C LEU A 188 -4.05 1.93 14.93
N ALA A 189 -5.28 1.40 14.99
CA ALA A 189 -5.55 -0.01 14.80
C ALA A 189 -5.31 -0.42 13.34
N SER A 190 -4.74 -1.61 13.15
CA SER A 190 -4.62 -2.29 11.86
C SER A 190 -6.01 -2.48 11.24
N LEU A 191 -6.16 -2.06 9.98
CA LEU A 191 -7.36 -2.20 9.16
C LEU A 191 -7.09 -3.01 7.88
N ASP A 192 -5.96 -3.73 7.82
CA ASP A 192 -5.57 -4.53 6.65
C ASP A 192 -6.66 -5.55 6.24
N ASP A 193 -7.40 -6.10 7.21
CA ASP A 193 -8.49 -7.06 6.98
C ASP A 193 -9.92 -6.43 7.00
N ASP A 194 -10.05 -5.10 7.23
CA ASP A 194 -11.36 -4.44 7.34
C ASP A 194 -11.81 -3.76 6.04
N PHE A 195 -11.96 -4.58 4.99
CA PHE A 195 -12.39 -4.13 3.66
C PHE A 195 -13.82 -3.55 3.62
N LEU A 196 -14.66 -3.86 4.61
CA LEU A 196 -16.04 -3.35 4.71
C LEU A 196 -16.19 -2.09 5.56
N LEU A 197 -15.09 -1.52 6.05
CA LEU A 197 -15.09 -0.34 6.91
C LEU A 197 -15.91 -0.55 8.20
N ARG A 198 -16.02 -1.80 8.68
CA ARG A 198 -16.83 -2.15 9.86
C ARG A 198 -16.31 -1.51 11.13
N HIS A 199 -15.02 -1.16 11.17
CA HIS A 199 -14.39 -0.41 12.24
C HIS A 199 -15.11 0.92 12.52
N TYR A 200 -15.71 1.54 11.50
CA TYR A 200 -16.40 2.83 11.62
C TYR A 200 -17.89 2.72 11.94
N ASP A 201 -18.44 1.52 12.10
CA ASP A 201 -19.86 1.31 12.42
C ASP A 201 -20.13 1.29 13.94
N LYS A 202 -19.10 1.02 14.75
CA LYS A 202 -19.20 0.83 16.22
C LYS A 202 -17.99 1.41 16.97
N GLY A 203 -18.13 1.56 18.27
CA GLY A 203 -17.01 1.94 19.16
C GLY A 203 -16.52 3.39 18.99
N PRO A 204 -15.29 3.70 19.43
CA PRO A 204 -14.77 5.08 19.56
C PRO A 204 -14.46 5.77 18.21
N CYS A 205 -14.38 5.00 17.13
CA CYS A 205 -14.15 5.48 15.76
C CYS A 205 -15.44 5.59 14.93
N LYS A 206 -16.62 5.37 15.54
CA LYS A 206 -17.89 5.39 14.83
C LYS A 206 -18.11 6.72 14.09
N ASN A 207 -18.52 6.64 12.82
CA ASN A 207 -18.78 7.79 11.93
C ASN A 207 -17.59 8.73 11.67
N LYS A 208 -16.36 8.34 12.00
CA LYS A 208 -15.18 9.20 11.81
C LYS A 208 -14.43 8.99 10.49
N LEU A 209 -14.98 8.25 9.53
CA LEU A 209 -14.28 7.93 8.28
C LEU A 209 -13.93 9.16 7.43
N GLY A 210 -14.69 10.25 7.56
CA GLY A 210 -14.41 11.54 6.88
C GLY A 210 -15.08 11.71 5.51
N HIS A 211 -15.61 10.65 4.91
CA HIS A 211 -16.39 10.70 3.68
C HIS A 211 -17.62 9.80 3.77
N SER A 212 -18.67 10.11 3.00
CA SER A 212 -19.86 9.27 2.94
C SER A 212 -19.58 8.00 2.12
N ARG A 213 -19.95 6.82 2.64
CA ARG A 213 -19.86 5.53 1.94
C ARG A 213 -20.52 5.58 0.55
N ALA A 214 -21.56 6.40 0.42
CA ALA A 214 -22.26 6.63 -0.84
C ALA A 214 -21.38 7.29 -1.91
N SER A 215 -20.43 8.17 -1.54
CA SER A 215 -19.55 8.85 -2.50
C SER A 215 -18.57 7.88 -3.16
N VAL A 216 -18.00 6.94 -2.39
CA VAL A 216 -17.10 5.91 -2.93
C VAL A 216 -17.85 4.92 -3.83
N ILE A 217 -19.06 4.52 -3.43
CA ILE A 217 -19.92 3.65 -4.24
C ILE A 217 -20.36 4.38 -5.52
N TRP A 218 -20.72 5.67 -5.42
CA TRP A 218 -21.12 6.50 -6.55
C TRP A 218 -19.99 6.72 -7.55
N HIS A 219 -18.76 6.97 -7.09
CA HIS A 219 -17.61 7.09 -7.97
C HIS A 219 -17.32 5.78 -8.72
N ARG A 220 -17.43 4.63 -8.04
CA ARG A 220 -17.27 3.31 -8.66
C ARG A 220 -18.35 3.03 -9.71
N THR A 221 -19.62 3.32 -9.42
CA THR A 221 -20.71 3.12 -10.38
C THR A 221 -20.67 4.13 -11.53
N GLN A 222 -20.24 5.37 -11.27
CA GLN A 222 -20.08 6.41 -12.29
C GLN A 222 -19.02 6.03 -13.32
N VAL A 223 -17.86 5.53 -12.88
CA VAL A 223 -16.79 5.11 -13.80
C VAL A 223 -17.25 3.96 -14.69
N ILE A 224 -17.92 2.95 -14.12
CA ILE A 224 -18.50 1.83 -14.88
C ILE A 224 -19.53 2.36 -15.90
N GLY A 225 -20.38 3.30 -15.49
CA GLY A 225 -21.37 3.93 -16.37
C GLY A 225 -20.76 4.71 -17.53
N ILE A 226 -19.65 5.44 -17.31
CA ILE A 226 -18.94 6.17 -18.36
C ILE A 226 -18.36 5.19 -19.39
N PHE A 227 -17.68 4.14 -18.94
CA PHE A 227 -17.10 3.15 -19.86
C PHE A 227 -18.16 2.41 -20.66
N ALA A 228 -19.26 1.99 -20.01
CA ALA A 228 -20.38 1.37 -20.70
C ALA A 228 -21.04 2.33 -21.71
N GLY A 229 -21.23 3.59 -21.34
CA GLY A 229 -21.82 4.62 -22.19
C GLY A 229 -20.96 4.94 -23.43
N PHE A 230 -19.65 5.13 -23.25
CA PHE A 230 -18.71 5.32 -24.37
C PHE A 230 -18.66 4.09 -25.28
N GLY A 231 -18.67 2.88 -24.71
CA GLY A 231 -18.70 1.64 -25.49
C GLY A 231 -19.95 1.55 -26.38
N ILE A 232 -21.14 1.83 -25.82
CA ILE A 232 -22.40 1.85 -26.57
C ILE A 232 -22.39 2.94 -27.64
N LEU A 233 -21.93 4.14 -27.30
CA LEU A 233 -21.84 5.26 -28.24
C LEU A 233 -20.96 4.91 -29.45
N LEU A 234 -19.79 4.31 -29.23
CA LEU A 234 -18.89 3.89 -30.30
C LEU A 234 -19.49 2.78 -31.16
N LEU A 235 -20.20 1.82 -30.56
CA LEU A 235 -20.91 0.78 -31.31
C LEU A 235 -21.99 1.36 -32.23
N VAL A 236 -22.75 2.34 -31.76
CA VAL A 236 -23.80 2.99 -32.55
C VAL A 236 -23.22 3.98 -33.58
N ALA A 237 -22.14 4.67 -33.25
CA ALA A 237 -21.47 5.60 -34.16
C ALA A 237 -20.66 4.87 -35.25
N SER A 238 -20.17 3.65 -34.99
CA SER A 238 -19.33 2.90 -35.92
C SER A 238 -19.95 2.74 -37.32
N PRO A 239 -21.23 2.32 -37.49
CA PRO A 239 -21.88 2.27 -38.80
C PRO A 239 -21.92 3.63 -39.52
N LEU A 240 -22.20 4.72 -38.80
CA LEU A 240 -22.26 6.07 -39.39
C LEU A 240 -20.87 6.57 -39.80
N LEU A 241 -19.85 6.29 -38.99
CA LEU A 241 -18.47 6.63 -39.28
C LEU A 241 -17.93 5.84 -40.48
N LEU A 242 -18.27 4.54 -40.60
CA LEU A 242 -17.90 3.72 -41.76
C LEU A 242 -18.56 4.20 -43.06
N LEU A 243 -19.81 4.70 -42.98
CA LEU A 243 -20.50 5.30 -44.13
C LEU A 243 -19.94 6.69 -44.50
N ALA A 244 -19.52 7.48 -43.51
CA ALA A 244 -18.96 8.82 -43.73
C ALA A 244 -17.47 8.80 -44.11
N ALA A 245 -16.72 7.76 -43.76
CA ALA A 245 -15.28 7.66 -44.00
C ALA A 245 -14.87 7.82 -45.48
N PRO A 246 -15.53 7.19 -46.47
CA PRO A 246 -15.24 7.40 -47.88
C PRO A 246 -15.43 8.86 -48.31
N CYS A 247 -16.50 9.52 -47.81
CA CYS A 247 -16.78 10.91 -48.10
C CYS A 247 -15.76 11.86 -47.47
N ILE A 248 -15.33 11.60 -46.23
CA ILE A 248 -14.34 12.43 -45.52
C ILE A 248 -12.96 12.29 -46.16
N VAL A 249 -12.55 11.07 -46.52
CA VAL A 249 -11.27 10.80 -47.21
C VAL A 249 -11.28 11.45 -48.61
N CYS A 250 -12.34 11.29 -49.39
CA CYS A 250 -12.45 11.88 -50.73
C CYS A 250 -12.56 13.42 -50.70
N CYS A 251 -13.24 14.01 -49.70
CA CYS A 251 -13.30 15.46 -49.53
C CYS A 251 -11.94 16.07 -49.18
N LYS A 252 -11.10 15.34 -48.44
CA LYS A 252 -9.73 15.75 -48.12
C LYS A 252 -8.79 15.62 -49.34
N CYS A 253 -9.06 14.66 -50.24
CA CYS A 253 -8.36 14.56 -51.53
C CYS A 253 -8.72 15.69 -52.51
N ARG A 254 -9.95 16.23 -52.48
CA ARG A 254 -10.35 17.34 -53.36
C ARG A 254 -9.63 18.66 -53.03
N ALA A 255 -9.13 18.82 -51.80
CA ALA A 255 -8.26 19.94 -51.42
C ALA A 255 -6.84 19.85 -52.02
N CYS A 256 -6.45 18.71 -52.60
CA CYS A 256 -5.16 18.51 -53.28
C CYS A 256 -5.26 18.47 -54.81
N GLY A 257 -6.44 18.69 -55.41
CA GLY A 257 -6.69 18.57 -56.86
C GLY A 257 -6.32 19.79 -57.71
N GLY A 258 -5.36 20.61 -57.26
CA GLY A 258 -4.83 21.74 -58.03
C GLY A 258 -3.38 21.51 -58.43
N ALA A 259 -3.15 21.30 -59.72
CA ALA A 259 -1.87 21.18 -60.44
C ALA A 259 -1.21 19.78 -60.48
N GLY A 260 -1.08 19.25 -61.69
CA GLY A 260 -0.29 18.05 -61.99
C GLY A 260 -0.67 17.44 -63.34
N LYS A 261 -0.35 18.14 -64.42
CA LYS A 261 -0.53 17.75 -65.82
C LYS A 261 0.36 16.53 -66.14
N LEU A 262 -0.24 15.53 -66.78
CA LEU A 262 0.42 14.39 -67.43
C LEU A 262 1.31 14.91 -68.57
N ASP A 263 2.51 14.35 -68.72
CA ASP A 263 3.08 13.90 -70.01
C ASP A 263 4.25 12.94 -69.74
N ALA A 264 4.49 12.06 -70.72
CA ALA A 264 5.15 10.77 -70.65
C ALA A 264 6.63 10.78 -71.10
N GLU A 265 7.21 9.57 -71.22
CA GLU A 265 8.44 9.17 -71.96
C GLU A 265 9.77 9.43 -71.21
N ASP A 266 10.82 8.60 -71.23
CA ASP A 266 11.11 7.20 -71.60
C ASP A 266 12.52 6.88 -71.03
N ASP A 267 12.97 5.64 -71.13
CA ASP A 267 14.36 5.14 -71.09
C ASP A 267 15.20 5.12 -69.77
N LEU A 268 15.28 3.91 -69.19
CA LEU A 268 16.44 2.97 -69.06
C LEU A 268 17.91 3.49 -68.94
N PRO A 269 18.85 2.65 -68.44
CA PRO A 269 19.75 2.98 -67.33
C PRO A 269 21.23 3.08 -67.75
N GLY A 270 22.07 3.59 -66.84
CA GLY A 270 23.52 3.65 -67.03
C GLY A 270 24.26 3.59 -65.70
N ASP A 271 25.16 2.62 -65.65
CA ASP A 271 26.03 2.13 -64.57
C ASP A 271 27.10 3.15 -64.13
N GLU A 272 27.89 2.73 -63.13
CA GLU A 272 29.27 3.14 -62.81
C GLU A 272 29.48 4.15 -61.67
N SER A 273 29.61 3.55 -60.48
CA SER A 273 30.80 3.55 -59.63
C SER A 273 31.78 4.74 -59.60
N ALA A 274 32.18 5.01 -58.36
CA ALA A 274 33.52 5.44 -57.92
C ALA A 274 33.82 6.95 -57.89
N SER A 275 33.61 7.51 -56.70
CA SER A 275 34.66 8.14 -55.88
C SER A 275 35.78 8.88 -56.60
N HIS A 276 35.85 10.21 -56.43
CA HIS A 276 37.14 10.89 -56.29
C HIS A 276 37.03 11.99 -55.23
N SER A 277 37.92 11.86 -54.25
CA SER A 277 38.23 12.78 -53.15
C SER A 277 38.73 14.14 -53.62
N ALA A 278 38.39 15.19 -52.88
CA ALA A 278 39.22 16.40 -52.77
C ALA A 278 39.06 17.07 -51.39
N THR A 279 40.17 17.05 -50.65
CA THR A 279 40.72 18.03 -49.69
C THR A 279 40.38 19.50 -50.04
N ALA A 280 40.41 20.54 -49.20
CA ALA A 280 40.90 20.92 -47.86
C ALA A 280 40.04 22.16 -47.46
N SER A 281 39.98 22.70 -46.24
CA SER A 281 40.90 22.83 -45.10
C SER A 281 40.08 22.90 -43.80
#